data_AF-A0A531KGZ9-F1
#
_entry.id   AF-A0A531KGZ9-F1
#
_cell.length_a   1.000
_cell.length_b   1.000
_cell.length_c   1.000
_cell.angle_alpha   90.00
_cell.angle_beta   90.00
_cell.angle_gamma   90.00
#
_symmetry.space_group_name_H-M   'P 1'
#
loop_
_entity.id
_entity.type
_entity.pdbx_description
1 polymer ?
#
loop_
_entity_poly.entity_id
_entity_poly.type
_entity_poly.pdbx_seq_one_letter_code
_entity_poly.pdbx_strand_id
1 'polypeptide(L)' 'MTIRFKALPTEGVRALQRGGPDAYGLIPERKISDGDGVPCRHCLKNVAAGEA' A
#
# COMPACT_ATOMS: atom_id res chain seq x y z
N MET A 1 16.47 22.03 -4.67
CA MET A 1 15.64 21.50 -3.56
C MET A 1 15.21 20.09 -3.96
N THR A 2 15.50 19.07 -3.14
CA THR A 2 15.24 17.66 -3.49
C THR A 2 14.11 17.12 -2.64
N ILE A 3 13.06 16.59 -3.27
CA ILE A 3 11.96 15.92 -2.57
C ILE A 3 12.42 14.52 -2.17
N ARG A 4 12.14 14.11 -0.92
CA ARG A 4 12.43 12.77 -0.42
C ARG A 4 11.14 12.07 -0.02
N PHE A 5 10.88 10.92 -0.62
CA PHE A 5 9.77 10.05 -0.24
C PHE A 5 10.19 9.16 0.93
N LYS A 6 9.32 9.05 1.93
CA LYS A 6 9.51 8.15 3.08
C LYS A 6 8.52 7.00 2.99
N ALA A 7 9.03 5.78 3.14
CA ALA A 7 8.21 4.59 3.18
C ALA A 7 7.31 4.59 4.42
N LEU A 8 6.09 4.05 4.27
CA LEU A 8 5.26 3.72 5.43
C LEU A 8 5.92 2.62 6.27
N PRO A 9 5.75 2.62 7.61
CA PRO A 9 6.31 1.60 8.47
C PRO A 9 5.67 0.22 8.21
N THR A 10 6.48 -0.83 8.29
CA THR A 10 6.06 -2.22 8.00
C THR A 10 4.86 -2.64 8.84
N GLU A 11 4.86 -2.32 10.13
CA GLU A 11 3.80 -2.72 11.06
C GLU A 11 2.43 -2.18 10.63
N GLY A 12 2.34 -0.88 10.33
CA GLY A 12 1.09 -0.25 9.89
C GLY A 12 0.60 -0.85 8.57
N VAL A 13 1.49 -1.06 7.61
CA VAL A 13 1.14 -1.67 6.32
C VAL A 13 0.64 -3.10 6.50
N ARG A 14 1.26 -3.88 7.40
CA ARG A 14 0.81 -5.25 7.72
C ARG A 14 -0.54 -5.26 8.42
N ALA A 15 -0.85 -4.28 9.26
CA ALA A 15 -2.18 -4.14 9.85
C ALA A 15 -3.24 -3.89 8.76
N LEU A 16 -2.99 -2.97 7.84
CA LEU A 16 -3.89 -2.69 6.71
C LEU A 16 -4.09 -3.92 5.81
N GLN A 17 -3.01 -4.65 5.47
CA GLN A 17 -3.09 -5.85 4.64
C GLN A 17 -3.94 -6.97 5.28
N ARG A 18 -3.97 -7.04 6.61
CA ARG A 18 -4.82 -7.95 7.38
C ARG A 18 -6.27 -7.47 7.53
N GLY A 19 -6.62 -6.31 6.96
CA GLY A 19 -7.95 -5.71 7.06
C GLY A 19 -8.17 -4.85 8.31
N GLY A 20 -7.09 -4.48 9.02
CA GLY A 20 -7.18 -3.49 10.10
C GLY A 20 -7.54 -2.10 9.57
N PRO A 21 -8.12 -1.23 10.41
CA PRO A 21 -8.57 0.09 9.98
C PRO A 21 -7.42 0.99 9.57
N ASP A 22 -7.71 1.94 8.67
CA ASP A 22 -6.80 3.01 8.30
C ASP A 22 -6.76 4.14 9.36
N ALA A 23 -6.03 5.21 9.04
CA ALA A 23 -5.86 6.36 9.94
C ALA A 23 -7.18 7.09 10.26
N TYR A 24 -8.23 6.86 9.47
CA TYR A 24 -9.57 7.42 9.65
C TYR A 24 -10.55 6.42 10.26
N GLY A 25 -10.09 5.22 10.63
CA GLY A 25 -10.95 4.16 11.17
C GLY A 25 -11.71 3.37 10.10
N LEU A 26 -11.39 3.54 8.82
CA LEU A 26 -12.07 2.90 7.70
C LEU A 26 -11.41 1.58 7.33
N ILE A 27 -12.21 0.60 6.90
CA ILE A 27 -11.68 -0.69 6.43
C ILE A 27 -11.07 -0.52 5.04
N PRO A 28 -9.83 -1.00 4.80
CA PRO A 28 -9.19 -0.89 3.49
C PRO A 28 -9.93 -1.65 2.38
N GLU A 29 -9.97 -1.05 1.19
CA GLU A 29 -10.43 -1.72 -0.01
C GLU A 29 -9.48 -2.87 -0.41
N ARG A 30 -10.04 -3.92 -1.03
CA ARG A 30 -9.28 -5.04 -1.58
C ARG A 30 -9.42 -5.05 -3.10
N LYS A 31 -8.28 -5.04 -3.78
CA LYS A 31 -8.20 -5.10 -5.24
C LYS A 31 -6.99 -5.93 -5.65
N ILE A 32 -7.14 -6.74 -6.69
CA ILE A 32 -6.02 -7.40 -7.37
C ILE A 32 -5.41 -6.37 -8.33
N SER A 33 -4.09 -6.16 -8.24
CA SER A 33 -3.40 -5.27 -9.16
C SER A 33 -3.31 -5.93 -10.54
N ASP A 34 -3.55 -5.14 -11.58
CA ASP A 34 -3.27 -5.47 -12.99
C ASP A 34 -1.80 -5.20 -13.37
N GLY A 35 -0.99 -4.73 -12.42
CA GLY A 35 0.42 -4.42 -12.60
C GLY A 35 0.73 -3.01 -13.11
N ASP A 36 -0.27 -2.19 -13.41
CA ASP A 36 -0.09 -0.82 -13.87
C ASP A 36 -0.75 0.20 -12.93
N GLY A 37 -0.10 1.34 -12.72
CA GLY A 37 -0.69 2.45 -11.95
C GLY A 37 -0.94 2.20 -10.46
N VAL A 38 -0.37 1.14 -9.85
CA VAL A 38 -0.53 0.84 -8.41
C VAL A 38 0.78 1.09 -7.63
N PRO A 39 1.07 2.31 -7.17
CA PRO A 39 2.28 2.61 -6.41
C PRO A 39 2.17 2.13 -4.94
N CYS A 40 3.10 1.30 -4.50
CA CYS A 40 3.20 0.88 -3.11
C CYS A 40 3.92 1.94 -2.25
N ARG A 41 3.20 2.53 -1.29
CA ARG A 41 3.76 3.52 -0.35
C ARG A 41 4.72 2.94 0.69
N HIS A 42 4.79 1.62 0.83
CA HIS A 42 5.76 0.93 1.67
C HIS A 42 7.04 0.62 0.90
N CYS A 43 6.92 -0.07 -0.24
CA CYS A 43 8.06 -0.51 -1.03
C CYS A 43 8.69 0.61 -1.87
N LEU A 44 7.96 1.72 -2.07
CA LEU A 44 8.32 2.82 -2.97
C LEU A 44 8.57 2.34 -4.41
N LYS A 45 7.77 1.37 -4.85
CA LYS A 45 7.78 0.74 -6.18
C LYS A 45 6.34 0.44 -6.60
N ASN A 46 6.10 0.20 -7.88
CA ASN A 46 4.80 -0.29 -8.33
C ASN A 46 4.57 -1.73 -7.88
N VAL A 47 3.32 -2.04 -7.52
CA VAL A 47 2.85 -3.40 -7.26
C VAL A 47 2.75 -4.12 -8.61
N ALA A 48 3.26 -5.34 -8.68
CA ALA A 48 3.16 -6.17 -9.87
C ALA A 48 1.72 -6.70 -10.05
N ALA A 49 1.41 -7.18 -11.25
CA ALA A 49 0.17 -7.89 -11.50
C ALA A 49 0.04 -9.07 -10.52
N GLY A 50 -1.13 -9.19 -9.89
CA GLY A 50 -1.47 -10.30 -9.00
C GLY A 50 -2.39 -11.30 -9.69
N GLU A 51 -2.49 -12.49 -9.10
CA GLU A 51 -3.48 -13.51 -9.46
C GLU A 51 -4.72 -13.39 -8.55
N ALA A 52 -5.85 -13.95 -8.98
CA ALA A 52 -7.14 -13.84 -8.29
C ALA A 52 -7.34 -14.88 -7.18
#